data_AF-A0A3B5LJE0-F1
#
_entry.id   AF-A0A3B5LJE0-F1
#
_cell.length_a   1.000
_cell.length_b   1.000
_cell.length_c   1.000
_cell.angle_alpha   90.00
_cell.angle_beta   90.00
_cell.angle_gamma   90.00
#
_symmetry.space_group_name_H-M   'P 1'
#
loop_
_entity.id
_entity.type
_entity.pdbx_description
1 polymer ?
#
loop_
_entity_poly.entity_id
_entity_poly.type
_entity_poly.pdbx_seq_one_letter_code
_entity_poly.pdbx_strand_id
1 'polypeptide(L)'
;ILSYSVFFSTSVCKESTAVFAANGIDITPRKDQGVFKVVKRQGLDGDRPMIGDKVTVHYTGKLLTGKKFDCSWERKEPFCFNVGKGQVLKAWDIGVLSMQRGEVCTLLCKPDYAYGPTGNPDKIPPNSLVVFEMELLNFEGEILTADGGIMRRIKVKGEGYSNPNDGASVDVHLEGRCGDRLFDCRDVGFIVGQGEDKGIPLGVDRAMDKMQRGECCLLYLKPKYGFGNEGKPEYKVGPDKDIVYEVTLKNFKRAKESWEMDLNEKLDLVSGVKTKGNQYFKAGRHHQAVIQYQRIISWLELECGTGMEQHKKIQDYVLTAHLNLALCFLRLKEFSQAVDNCNKVIEHDESNEKALYRRGEARLLRNEYSLAMADFQKVLEVNPLNRAARAQLSSCQSKMKEHQEQEKKIYANMFQKFAERDSKVCKLTKRRKDESMRSGMNGEVGIKRRRRSQDCPS
;
A
#
# COMPACT_ATOMS: atom_id res chain seq x y z
N ILE A 1 47.23 32.55 22.67
CA ILE A 1 45.88 31.94 22.46
C ILE A 1 45.77 31.25 21.08
N LEU A 2 46.47 31.72 20.02
CA LEU A 2 46.46 31.07 18.69
C LEU A 2 47.26 29.75 18.58
N SER A 3 48.23 29.45 19.46
CA SER A 3 49.02 28.21 19.38
C SER A 3 48.35 26.98 19.99
N TYR A 4 47.49 27.15 21.01
CA TYR A 4 46.81 26.04 21.68
C TYR A 4 45.70 25.40 20.83
N SER A 5 45.03 26.19 19.99
CA SER A 5 43.97 25.73 19.07
C SER A 5 44.49 24.77 17.99
N VAL A 6 45.68 25.04 17.44
CA VAL A 6 46.28 24.24 16.36
C VAL A 6 46.83 22.89 16.88
N PHE A 7 47.40 22.88 18.08
CA PHE A 7 47.88 21.65 18.73
C PHE A 7 46.73 20.71 19.16
N PHE A 8 45.62 21.26 19.69
CA PHE A 8 44.43 20.46 20.03
C PHE A 8 43.73 19.89 18.79
N SER A 9 43.65 20.66 17.71
CA SER A 9 43.03 20.20 16.46
C SER A 9 43.82 19.04 15.82
N THR A 10 45.16 19.09 15.90
CA THR A 10 46.04 18.05 15.34
C THR A 10 46.12 16.77 16.18
N SER A 11 45.99 16.84 17.52
CA SER A 11 45.93 15.64 18.37
C SER A 11 44.61 14.88 18.22
N VAL A 12 43.47 15.59 18.20
CA VAL A 12 42.14 14.99 18.03
C VAL A 12 41.98 14.34 16.65
N CYS A 13 42.55 14.95 15.59
CA CYS A 13 42.56 14.34 14.26
C CYS A 13 43.39 13.03 14.23
N LYS A 14 44.52 12.99 14.94
CA LYS A 14 45.39 11.79 15.03
C LYS A 14 44.73 10.67 15.84
N GLU A 15 44.08 10.97 16.96
CA GLU A 15 43.37 9.96 17.76
C GLU A 15 42.16 9.38 17.02
N SER A 16 41.36 10.24 16.36
CA SER A 16 40.19 9.80 15.61
C SER A 16 40.58 8.87 14.46
N THR A 17 41.60 9.24 13.68
CA THR A 17 42.12 8.38 12.59
C THR A 17 42.82 7.13 13.11
N ALA A 18 43.46 7.17 14.29
CA ALA A 18 44.08 5.99 14.91
C ALA A 18 43.06 4.93 15.32
N VAL A 19 41.87 5.31 15.81
CA VAL A 19 40.79 4.35 16.12
C VAL A 19 40.32 3.61 14.86
N PHE A 20 40.16 4.30 13.74
CA PHE A 20 39.81 3.65 12.46
C PHE A 20 40.97 2.85 11.87
N ALA A 21 42.22 3.27 12.07
CA ALA A 21 43.39 2.51 11.63
C ALA A 21 43.58 1.21 12.42
N ALA A 22 43.22 1.18 13.71
CA ALA A 22 43.35 0.00 14.56
C ALA A 22 42.15 -0.96 14.44
N ASN A 23 40.92 -0.44 14.38
CA ASN A 23 39.69 -1.23 14.52
C ASN A 23 38.67 -1.03 13.39
N GLY A 24 38.99 -0.21 12.38
CA GLY A 24 38.09 0.11 11.29
C GLY A 24 38.05 -0.99 10.24
N ILE A 25 36.84 -1.39 9.86
CA ILE A 25 36.60 -2.34 8.77
C ILE A 25 36.22 -1.57 7.52
N ASP A 26 36.94 -1.78 6.41
CA ASP A 26 36.55 -1.25 5.10
C ASP A 26 35.31 -1.99 4.57
N ILE A 27 34.20 -1.26 4.53
CA ILE A 27 32.90 -1.78 4.10
C ILE A 27 32.58 -1.43 2.64
N THR A 28 33.50 -0.81 1.90
CA THR A 28 33.28 -0.51 0.48
C THR A 28 33.25 -1.80 -0.36
N PRO A 29 32.32 -1.91 -1.33
CA PRO A 29 32.28 -3.06 -2.23
C PRO A 29 33.57 -3.29 -3.01
N ARG A 30 34.28 -2.20 -3.36
CA ARG A 30 35.53 -2.23 -4.14
C ARG A 30 36.79 -2.37 -3.28
N LYS A 31 36.66 -2.35 -1.94
CA LYS A 31 37.78 -2.35 -0.99
C LYS A 31 38.79 -1.23 -1.26
N ASP A 32 38.28 -0.03 -1.55
CA ASP A 32 39.07 1.16 -1.88
C ASP A 32 39.31 2.07 -0.66
N GLN A 33 39.00 1.58 0.54
CA GLN A 33 39.16 2.30 1.80
C GLN A 33 38.37 3.63 1.82
N GLY A 34 37.27 3.71 1.05
CA GLY A 34 36.41 4.89 0.99
C GLY A 34 35.58 5.11 2.25
N VAL A 35 35.18 4.03 2.92
CA VAL A 35 34.29 4.05 4.08
C VAL A 35 34.75 3.00 5.09
N PHE A 36 35.18 3.46 6.27
CA PHE A 36 35.51 2.59 7.39
C PHE A 36 34.40 2.60 8.42
N LYS A 37 34.09 1.43 8.98
CA LYS A 37 33.11 1.25 10.04
C LYS A 37 33.76 0.71 11.30
N VAL A 38 33.38 1.28 12.44
CA VAL A 38 33.70 0.78 13.79
C VAL A 38 32.38 0.60 14.54
N VAL A 39 32.09 -0.62 15.00
CA VAL A 39 30.89 -0.89 15.79
C VAL A 39 31.14 -0.50 17.24
N LYS A 40 30.31 0.38 17.80
CA LYS A 40 30.35 0.79 19.22
C LYS A 40 29.44 -0.07 20.09
N ARG A 41 28.26 -0.40 19.57
CA ARG A 41 27.29 -1.28 20.22
C ARG A 41 26.76 -2.24 19.16
N GLN A 42 26.85 -3.54 19.43
CA GLN A 42 26.30 -4.55 18.55
C GLN A 42 24.78 -4.41 18.44
N GLY A 43 24.25 -4.72 17.27
CA GLY A 43 22.81 -4.81 17.07
C GLY A 43 22.24 -6.10 17.66
N LEU A 44 20.93 -6.24 17.49
CA LEU A 44 20.22 -7.49 17.76
C LEU A 44 20.50 -8.47 16.62
N ASP A 45 20.64 -9.75 16.97
CA ASP A 45 20.74 -10.82 15.98
C ASP A 45 19.51 -10.84 15.07
N GLY A 46 19.76 -11.01 13.77
CA GLY A 46 18.72 -11.03 12.74
C GLY A 46 19.17 -10.41 11.43
N ASP A 47 18.18 -10.05 10.62
CA ASP A 47 18.39 -9.48 9.29
C ASP A 47 19.05 -8.09 9.34
N ARG A 48 19.68 -7.74 8.22
CA ARG A 48 20.15 -6.40 7.92
C ARG A 48 19.18 -5.71 6.96
N PRO A 49 19.19 -4.37 6.88
CA PRO A 49 18.47 -3.64 5.83
C PRO A 49 18.91 -4.12 4.44
N MET A 50 17.94 -4.22 3.54
CA MET A 50 18.15 -4.51 2.11
C MET A 50 17.91 -3.26 1.27
N ILE A 51 18.28 -3.32 -0.01
CA ILE A 51 18.11 -2.19 -0.91
C ILE A 51 16.61 -1.85 -1.02
N GLY A 52 16.28 -0.57 -0.90
CA GLY A 52 14.91 -0.06 -0.93
C GLY A 52 14.19 -0.05 0.42
N ASP A 53 14.70 -0.76 1.43
CA ASP A 53 14.08 -0.75 2.76
C ASP A 53 14.01 0.68 3.31
N LYS A 54 12.89 1.00 3.96
CA LYS A 54 12.73 2.24 4.70
C LYS A 54 13.43 2.07 6.04
N VAL A 55 14.51 2.82 6.26
CA VAL A 55 15.30 2.77 7.50
C VAL A 55 15.01 3.98 8.38
N THR A 56 15.08 3.78 9.68
CA THR A 56 14.94 4.84 10.69
C THR A 56 16.21 4.88 11.52
N VAL A 57 16.90 6.02 11.52
CA VAL A 57 18.19 6.18 12.18
C VAL A 57 18.25 7.43 13.06
N HIS A 58 19.02 7.35 14.14
CA HIS A 58 19.62 8.53 14.75
C HIS A 58 21.06 8.67 14.28
N TYR A 59 21.51 9.90 14.11
CA TYR A 59 22.89 10.19 13.73
C TYR A 59 23.41 11.52 14.28
N THR A 60 24.74 11.61 14.33
CA THR A 60 25.52 12.83 14.55
C THR A 60 26.67 12.89 13.54
N GLY A 61 26.74 13.98 12.76
CA GLY A 61 27.82 14.25 11.80
C GLY A 61 28.83 15.24 12.34
N LYS A 62 30.12 14.89 12.25
CA LYS A 62 31.26 15.69 12.73
C LYS A 62 32.38 15.72 11.69
N LEU A 63 33.12 16.82 11.62
CA LEU A 63 34.42 16.86 10.95
C LEU A 63 35.45 16.06 11.76
N LEU A 64 36.57 15.66 11.14
CA LEU A 64 37.68 15.02 11.86
C LEU A 64 38.24 15.85 13.02
N THR A 65 38.08 17.18 12.97
CA THR A 65 38.44 18.09 14.06
C THR A 65 37.52 17.97 15.28
N GLY A 66 36.46 17.16 15.20
CA GLY A 66 35.41 17.02 16.21
C GLY A 66 34.27 18.03 16.09
N LYS A 67 34.40 19.06 15.21
CA LYS A 67 33.33 20.06 14.99
C LYS A 67 32.09 19.38 14.43
N LYS A 68 31.02 19.36 15.23
CA LYS A 68 29.69 18.87 14.83
C LYS A 68 29.07 19.81 13.80
N PHE A 69 28.51 19.26 12.73
CA PHE A 69 27.85 20.04 11.67
C PHE A 69 26.37 19.65 11.46
N ASP A 70 25.96 18.46 11.89
CA ASP A 70 24.56 18.03 11.87
C ASP A 70 24.27 16.98 12.95
N CYS A 71 23.04 16.95 13.46
CA CYS A 71 22.62 16.03 14.52
C CYS A 71 21.09 15.85 14.51
N SER A 72 20.63 14.60 14.38
CA SER A 72 19.19 14.29 14.44
C SER A 72 18.54 14.60 15.79
N TRP A 73 19.28 14.44 16.91
CA TRP A 73 18.76 14.69 18.25
C TRP A 73 18.38 16.15 18.50
N GLU A 74 19.03 17.09 17.82
CA GLU A 74 18.69 18.52 17.90
C GLU A 74 17.31 18.81 17.28
N ARG A 75 16.87 17.96 16.36
CA ARG A 75 15.55 18.03 15.72
C ARG A 75 14.48 17.24 16.49
N LYS A 76 14.87 16.52 17.55
CA LYS A 76 14.01 15.66 18.39
C LYS A 76 13.27 14.53 17.64
N GLU A 77 13.62 14.28 16.38
CA GLU A 77 12.99 13.27 15.55
C GLU A 77 14.05 12.41 14.83
N PRO A 78 13.85 11.08 14.75
CA PRO A 78 14.68 10.21 13.93
C PRO A 78 14.60 10.57 12.44
N PHE A 79 15.67 10.30 11.70
CA PHE A 79 15.69 10.50 10.26
C PHE A 79 15.28 9.21 9.53
N CYS A 80 14.34 9.32 8.60
CA CYS A 80 13.84 8.21 7.81
C CYS A 80 14.16 8.40 6.33
N PHE A 81 14.66 7.35 5.67
CA PHE A 81 14.96 7.36 4.23
C PHE A 81 14.94 5.94 3.66
N ASN A 82 14.95 5.79 2.32
CA ASN A 82 15.09 4.49 1.66
C ASN A 82 16.55 4.22 1.34
N VAL A 83 17.11 3.17 1.94
CA VAL A 83 18.54 2.84 1.81
C VAL A 83 18.86 2.21 0.44
N GLY A 84 20.03 2.53 -0.11
CA GLY A 84 20.51 1.98 -1.39
C GLY A 84 19.84 2.57 -2.64
N LYS A 85 19.05 3.63 -2.48
CA LYS A 85 18.37 4.35 -3.57
C LYS A 85 19.08 5.67 -3.93
N GLY A 86 20.20 6.02 -3.29
CA GLY A 86 20.93 7.26 -3.56
C GLY A 86 20.24 8.52 -3.04
N GLN A 87 19.35 8.39 -2.06
CA GLN A 87 18.70 9.52 -1.39
C GLN A 87 19.61 10.22 -0.37
N VAL A 88 20.68 9.54 0.04
CA VAL A 88 21.66 10.01 1.04
C VAL A 88 23.08 9.87 0.48
N LEU A 89 24.08 10.25 1.27
CA LEU A 89 25.49 10.09 0.91
C LEU A 89 25.80 8.63 0.55
N LYS A 90 26.70 8.40 -0.42
CA LYS A 90 27.12 7.04 -0.81
C LYS A 90 27.63 6.24 0.39
N ALA A 91 28.37 6.89 1.30
CA ALA A 91 28.86 6.27 2.52
C ALA A 91 27.73 5.82 3.46
N TRP A 92 26.61 6.54 3.51
CA TRP A 92 25.47 6.17 4.32
C TRP A 92 24.74 4.97 3.75
N ASP A 93 24.53 4.92 2.44
CA ASP A 93 23.94 3.74 1.79
C ASP A 93 24.77 2.48 2.08
N ILE A 94 26.09 2.55 1.92
CA ILE A 94 27.00 1.42 2.22
C ILE A 94 27.01 1.11 3.73
N GLY A 95 27.07 2.14 4.56
CA GLY A 95 27.12 2.04 6.01
C GLY A 95 25.90 1.35 6.60
N VAL A 96 24.70 1.86 6.30
CA VAL A 96 23.46 1.38 6.89
C VAL A 96 23.09 -0.03 6.40
N LEU A 97 23.39 -0.39 5.14
CA LEU A 97 23.22 -1.77 4.66
C LEU A 97 24.08 -2.79 5.42
N SER A 98 25.16 -2.35 6.07
CA SER A 98 26.02 -3.21 6.89
C SER A 98 25.57 -3.34 8.34
N MET A 99 24.58 -2.54 8.79
CA MET A 99 24.15 -2.47 10.18
C MET A 99 23.07 -3.51 10.51
N GLN A 100 22.98 -3.87 11.79
CA GLN A 100 21.85 -4.60 12.37
C GLN A 100 20.92 -3.67 13.18
N ARG A 101 19.67 -4.09 13.40
CA ARG A 101 18.72 -3.31 14.21
C ARG A 101 19.26 -3.11 15.63
N GLY A 102 19.23 -1.88 16.14
CA GLY A 102 19.76 -1.47 17.44
C GLY A 102 21.28 -1.19 17.46
N GLU A 103 21.99 -1.49 16.37
CA GLU A 103 23.44 -1.28 16.28
C GLU A 103 23.79 0.21 16.31
N VAL A 104 24.85 0.54 17.04
CA VAL A 104 25.48 1.86 17.02
C VAL A 104 26.87 1.71 16.43
N CYS A 105 27.15 2.43 15.35
CA CYS A 105 28.44 2.41 14.69
C CYS A 105 28.95 3.82 14.41
N THR A 106 30.25 3.94 14.17
CA THR A 106 30.87 5.16 13.65
C THR A 106 31.43 4.86 12.27
N LEU A 107 31.10 5.72 11.31
CA LEU A 107 31.57 5.68 9.93
C LEU A 107 32.57 6.82 9.70
N LEU A 108 33.73 6.49 9.14
CA LEU A 108 34.66 7.45 8.58
C LEU A 108 34.52 7.45 7.05
N CYS A 109 34.17 8.59 6.48
CA CYS A 109 33.81 8.71 5.07
C CYS A 109 34.79 9.62 4.32
N LYS A 110 35.44 9.08 3.27
CA LYS A 110 36.22 9.88 2.32
C LYS A 110 35.34 10.83 1.51
N PRO A 111 35.90 11.95 0.98
CA PRO A 111 35.13 12.93 0.23
C PRO A 111 34.34 12.36 -0.94
N ASP A 112 34.91 11.42 -1.70
CA ASP A 112 34.27 10.79 -2.88
C ASP A 112 32.98 10.01 -2.55
N TYR A 113 32.85 9.63 -1.28
CA TYR A 113 31.70 8.93 -0.69
C TYR A 113 30.80 9.86 0.15
N ALA A 114 31.17 11.13 0.29
CA ALA A 114 30.48 12.15 1.07
C ALA A 114 30.25 13.42 0.22
N TYR A 115 30.89 14.54 0.56
CA TYR A 115 30.62 15.87 -0.03
C TYR A 115 31.60 16.29 -1.14
N GLY A 116 32.58 15.44 -1.47
CA GLY A 116 33.49 15.64 -2.59
C GLY A 116 34.30 16.94 -2.59
N PRO A 117 34.76 17.38 -3.77
CA PRO A 117 35.54 18.61 -3.94
C PRO A 117 34.76 19.89 -3.62
N THR A 118 33.44 19.86 -3.73
CA THR A 118 32.60 21.05 -3.48
C THR A 118 32.35 21.28 -1.99
N GLY A 119 32.32 20.20 -1.18
CA GLY A 119 31.93 20.29 0.22
C GLY A 119 30.44 20.62 0.40
N ASN A 120 30.10 21.23 1.52
CA ASN A 120 28.79 21.83 1.77
C ASN A 120 29.03 23.26 2.29
N PRO A 121 28.67 24.30 1.51
CA PRO A 121 28.96 25.69 1.85
C PRO A 121 28.67 26.01 3.32
N ASP A 122 29.57 26.77 3.95
CA ASP A 122 29.55 27.21 5.36
C ASP A 122 29.70 26.14 6.45
N LYS A 123 29.42 24.86 6.15
CA LYS A 123 29.44 23.77 7.14
C LYS A 123 30.60 22.80 6.97
N ILE A 124 30.91 22.43 5.72
CA ILE A 124 31.84 21.35 5.39
C ILE A 124 32.78 21.83 4.28
N PRO A 125 34.08 21.99 4.58
CA PRO A 125 35.05 22.40 3.57
C PRO A 125 35.18 21.40 2.41
N PRO A 126 35.64 21.85 1.22
CA PRO A 126 36.09 21.00 0.12
C PRO A 126 36.95 19.83 0.57
N ASN A 127 36.75 18.64 -0.02
CA ASN A 127 37.56 17.45 0.20
C ASN A 127 37.71 17.03 1.67
N SER A 128 36.70 17.31 2.50
CA SER A 128 36.73 16.97 3.92
C SER A 128 36.41 15.50 4.18
N LEU A 129 37.20 14.87 5.05
CA LEU A 129 36.82 13.64 5.73
C LEU A 129 35.77 13.95 6.80
N VAL A 130 34.69 13.19 6.80
CA VAL A 130 33.59 13.35 7.75
C VAL A 130 33.36 12.06 8.52
N VAL A 131 32.95 12.22 9.78
CA VAL A 131 32.66 11.13 10.71
C VAL A 131 31.19 11.17 11.07
N PHE A 132 30.51 10.05 10.91
CA PHE A 132 29.11 9.89 11.32
C PHE A 132 29.00 8.83 12.41
N GLU A 133 28.43 9.20 13.55
CA GLU A 133 27.95 8.24 14.52
C GLU A 133 26.48 7.98 14.24
N MET A 134 26.10 6.72 14.04
CA MET A 134 24.77 6.31 13.60
C MET A 134 24.23 5.18 14.48
N GLU A 135 22.94 5.26 14.79
CA GLU A 135 22.16 4.22 15.46
C GLU A 135 21.01 3.80 14.53
N LEU A 136 20.96 2.52 14.17
CA LEU A 136 19.87 1.98 13.36
C LEU A 136 18.72 1.55 14.28
N LEU A 137 17.62 2.31 14.29
CA LEU A 137 16.49 2.04 15.18
C LEU A 137 15.57 0.94 14.62
N ASN A 138 15.20 1.07 13.35
CA ASN A 138 14.30 0.14 12.68
C ASN A 138 14.52 0.14 11.17
N PHE A 139 14.06 -0.91 10.49
CA PHE A 139 13.94 -0.95 9.03
C PHE A 139 12.76 -1.81 8.62
N GLU A 140 12.13 -1.45 7.50
CA GLU A 140 10.94 -2.12 6.96
C GLU A 140 11.06 -2.24 5.44
N GLY A 141 10.57 -3.36 4.91
CA GLY A 141 10.52 -3.59 3.46
C GLY A 141 9.59 -2.61 2.74
N GLU A 142 9.77 -2.49 1.43
CA GLU A 142 8.95 -1.62 0.59
C GLU A 142 7.57 -2.24 0.37
N ILE A 143 6.52 -1.53 0.80
CA ILE A 143 5.14 -1.96 0.59
C ILE A 143 4.68 -1.56 -0.81
N LEU A 144 4.32 -2.55 -1.64
CA LEU A 144 3.91 -2.34 -3.04
C LEU A 144 2.40 -2.12 -3.22
N THR A 145 1.58 -2.48 -2.24
CA THR A 145 0.11 -2.33 -2.30
C THR A 145 -0.43 -1.54 -1.11
N ALA A 146 -1.49 -0.76 -1.32
CA ALA A 146 -2.08 0.09 -0.28
C ALA A 146 -2.57 -0.69 0.96
N ASP A 147 -2.91 -1.96 0.79
CA ASP A 147 -3.34 -2.86 1.86
C ASP A 147 -2.18 -3.61 2.56
N GLY A 148 -0.92 -3.33 2.18
CA GLY A 148 0.24 -4.01 2.77
C GLY A 148 0.39 -5.48 2.37
N GLY A 149 -0.37 -5.95 1.38
CA GLY A 149 -0.42 -7.36 1.01
C GLY A 149 0.79 -7.87 0.23
N ILE A 150 1.58 -6.97 -0.37
CA ILE A 150 2.85 -7.28 -1.03
C ILE A 150 3.95 -6.40 -0.43
N MET A 151 4.95 -7.02 0.19
CA MET A 151 6.16 -6.34 0.67
C MET A 151 7.38 -6.86 -0.10
N ARG A 152 8.22 -5.95 -0.57
CA ARG A 152 9.44 -6.23 -1.33
C ARG A 152 10.69 -5.89 -0.53
N ARG A 153 11.72 -6.73 -0.64
CA ARG A 153 13.10 -6.43 -0.18
C ARG A 153 14.10 -6.79 -1.27
N ILE A 154 14.89 -5.83 -1.74
CA ILE A 154 15.76 -6.02 -2.93
C ILE A 154 17.12 -6.56 -2.50
N LYS A 155 17.47 -7.76 -2.97
CA LYS A 155 18.77 -8.41 -2.75
C LYS A 155 19.83 -7.91 -3.74
N VAL A 156 19.47 -7.86 -5.02
CA VAL A 156 20.34 -7.40 -6.11
C VAL A 156 19.62 -6.29 -6.85
N LYS A 157 20.28 -5.14 -6.97
CA LYS A 157 19.74 -4.00 -7.70
C LYS A 157 19.67 -4.32 -9.19
N GLY A 158 18.52 -4.07 -9.80
CA GLY A 158 18.39 -4.15 -11.25
C GLY A 158 19.05 -2.99 -11.99
N GLU A 159 19.04 -3.10 -13.30
CA GLU A 159 19.64 -2.15 -14.23
C GLU A 159 18.59 -1.60 -15.20
N GLY A 160 18.86 -0.37 -15.67
CA GLY A 160 18.00 0.33 -16.62
C GLY A 160 16.95 1.22 -15.95
N TYR A 161 16.13 1.86 -16.79
CA TYR A 161 15.15 2.86 -16.40
C TYR A 161 13.70 2.42 -16.61
N SER A 162 13.50 1.29 -17.29
CA SER A 162 12.19 0.76 -17.65
C SER A 162 11.84 -0.46 -16.80
N ASN A 163 10.55 -0.63 -16.58
CA ASN A 163 9.95 -1.79 -15.94
C ASN A 163 8.99 -2.48 -16.93
N PRO A 164 8.67 -3.76 -16.72
CA PRO A 164 7.53 -4.42 -17.37
C PRO A 164 6.23 -3.62 -17.22
N ASN A 165 5.37 -3.64 -18.23
CA ASN A 165 4.00 -3.12 -18.17
C ASN A 165 2.98 -4.27 -18.25
N ASP A 166 1.70 -3.96 -18.04
CA ASP A 166 0.63 -4.96 -18.20
C ASP A 166 0.66 -5.55 -19.62
N GLY A 167 0.67 -6.88 -19.74
CA GLY A 167 0.84 -7.58 -21.00
C GLY A 167 2.29 -7.77 -21.47
N ALA A 168 3.30 -7.26 -20.75
CA ALA A 168 4.71 -7.53 -21.07
C ALA A 168 5.03 -9.03 -20.98
N SER A 169 5.91 -9.50 -21.86
CA SER A 169 6.53 -10.83 -21.73
C SER A 169 7.72 -10.72 -20.80
N VAL A 170 7.76 -11.51 -19.72
CA VAL A 170 8.84 -11.53 -18.73
C VAL A 170 9.44 -12.91 -18.63
N ASP A 171 10.77 -12.97 -18.44
CA ASP A 171 11.52 -14.18 -18.14
C ASP A 171 12.07 -14.06 -16.71
N VAL A 172 11.63 -14.95 -15.83
CA VAL A 172 11.98 -14.89 -14.40
C VAL A 172 12.54 -16.22 -13.90
N HIS A 173 13.41 -16.14 -12.90
CA HIS A 173 13.67 -17.24 -11.99
C HIS A 173 12.83 -17.06 -10.73
N LEU A 174 12.18 -18.11 -10.26
CA LEU A 174 11.33 -18.09 -9.08
C LEU A 174 11.73 -19.17 -8.09
N GLU A 175 11.86 -18.79 -6.82
CA GLU A 175 11.87 -19.72 -5.69
C GLU A 175 10.73 -19.37 -4.72
N GLY A 176 9.78 -20.29 -4.55
CA GLY A 176 8.64 -20.13 -3.64
C GLY A 176 8.84 -20.89 -2.34
N ARG A 177 8.70 -20.21 -1.20
CA ARG A 177 8.85 -20.76 0.15
C ARG A 177 7.61 -20.50 1.01
N CYS A 178 7.24 -21.47 1.83
CA CYS A 178 6.18 -21.34 2.84
C CYS A 178 6.79 -21.72 4.20
N GLY A 179 7.06 -20.72 5.04
CA GLY A 179 8.02 -20.88 6.14
C GLY A 179 9.40 -21.22 5.56
N ASP A 180 10.08 -22.21 6.14
CA ASP A 180 11.42 -22.63 5.68
C ASP A 180 11.39 -23.60 4.47
N ARG A 181 10.20 -24.09 4.10
CA ARG A 181 10.06 -25.12 3.07
C ARG A 181 9.98 -24.51 1.67
N LEU A 182 10.94 -24.87 0.82
CA LEU A 182 10.90 -24.63 -0.63
C LEU A 182 9.84 -25.52 -1.29
N PHE A 183 9.00 -24.95 -2.14
CA PHE A 183 7.94 -25.67 -2.85
C PHE A 183 7.91 -25.40 -4.37
N ASP A 184 8.52 -24.32 -4.82
CA ASP A 184 8.65 -23.95 -6.24
C ASP A 184 10.09 -23.46 -6.48
N CYS A 185 10.71 -23.88 -7.57
CA CYS A 185 12.06 -23.48 -7.96
C CYS A 185 12.21 -23.74 -9.46
N ARG A 186 12.08 -22.70 -10.29
CA ARG A 186 12.11 -22.85 -11.76
C ARG A 186 12.34 -21.53 -12.47
N ASP A 187 12.82 -21.67 -13.70
CA ASP A 187 12.75 -20.61 -14.69
C ASP A 187 11.42 -20.67 -15.44
N VAL A 188 10.78 -19.53 -15.60
CA VAL A 188 9.48 -19.44 -16.27
C VAL A 188 9.31 -18.12 -16.99
N GLY A 189 8.87 -18.22 -18.26
CA GLY A 189 8.41 -17.09 -19.04
C GLY A 189 6.89 -16.96 -18.96
N PHE A 190 6.37 -15.76 -18.72
CA PHE A 190 4.93 -15.49 -18.70
C PHE A 190 4.59 -14.07 -19.15
N ILE A 191 3.29 -13.83 -19.37
CA ILE A 191 2.75 -12.51 -19.74
C ILE A 191 2.20 -11.86 -18.46
N VAL A 192 2.65 -10.65 -18.14
CA VAL A 192 2.14 -9.88 -16.99
C VAL A 192 0.63 -9.67 -17.14
N GLY A 193 -0.11 -9.93 -16.05
CA GLY A 193 -1.56 -9.99 -16.01
C GLY A 193 -2.15 -11.36 -16.41
N GLN A 194 -1.29 -12.37 -16.67
CA GLN A 194 -1.68 -13.73 -17.04
C GLN A 194 -0.79 -14.80 -16.36
N GLY A 195 -0.04 -14.45 -15.30
CA GLY A 195 0.86 -15.38 -14.61
C GLY A 195 0.16 -16.63 -14.04
N GLU A 196 -1.14 -16.54 -13.72
CA GLU A 196 -1.95 -17.65 -13.23
C GLU A 196 -1.90 -18.90 -14.14
N ASP A 197 -1.81 -18.70 -15.47
CA ASP A 197 -1.71 -19.78 -16.45
C ASP A 197 -0.45 -20.64 -16.27
N LYS A 198 0.59 -20.06 -15.68
CA LYS A 198 1.86 -20.72 -15.36
C LYS A 198 1.98 -21.08 -13.87
N GLY A 199 0.89 -20.91 -13.11
CA GLY A 199 0.86 -21.16 -11.66
C GLY A 199 1.64 -20.10 -10.86
N ILE A 200 1.74 -18.89 -11.39
CA ILE A 200 2.41 -17.76 -10.73
C ILE A 200 1.38 -17.06 -9.82
N PRO A 201 1.69 -16.84 -8.52
CA PRO A 201 0.80 -16.10 -7.64
C PRO A 201 0.57 -14.66 -8.12
N LEU A 202 -0.63 -14.13 -7.87
CA LEU A 202 -1.01 -12.76 -8.24
C LEU A 202 -0.03 -11.70 -7.74
N GLY A 203 0.56 -11.90 -6.56
CA GLY A 203 1.52 -10.97 -5.97
C GLY A 203 2.84 -10.90 -6.74
N VAL A 204 3.31 -12.03 -7.28
CA VAL A 204 4.50 -12.07 -8.14
C VAL A 204 4.22 -11.32 -9.44
N ASP A 205 3.09 -11.61 -10.09
CA ASP A 205 2.67 -10.95 -11.33
C ASP A 205 2.55 -9.42 -11.14
N ARG A 206 1.88 -8.97 -10.08
CA ARG A 206 1.73 -7.54 -9.74
C ARG A 206 3.03 -6.85 -9.38
N ALA A 207 4.03 -7.56 -8.84
CA ALA A 207 5.31 -6.95 -8.51
C ALA A 207 6.17 -6.66 -9.75
N MET A 208 5.88 -7.29 -10.89
CA MET A 208 6.69 -7.18 -12.10
C MET A 208 6.82 -5.72 -12.57
N ASP A 209 5.76 -4.91 -12.47
CA ASP A 209 5.78 -3.51 -12.92
C ASP A 209 6.64 -2.58 -12.04
N LYS A 210 7.13 -3.08 -10.90
CA LYS A 210 8.05 -2.38 -10.00
C LYS A 210 9.49 -2.88 -10.10
N MET A 211 9.73 -3.97 -10.82
CA MET A 211 11.05 -4.60 -10.93
C MET A 211 11.81 -4.13 -12.17
N GLN A 212 13.13 -4.07 -12.03
CA GLN A 212 14.06 -3.78 -13.13
C GLN A 212 14.75 -5.04 -13.65
N ARG A 213 15.28 -4.97 -14.89
CA ARG A 213 16.02 -6.09 -15.47
C ARG A 213 17.25 -6.41 -14.62
N GLY A 214 17.47 -7.69 -14.33
CA GLY A 214 18.54 -8.16 -13.44
C GLY A 214 18.25 -7.99 -11.94
N GLU A 215 17.12 -7.38 -11.56
CA GLU A 215 16.74 -7.26 -10.15
C GLU A 215 16.44 -8.64 -9.55
N CYS A 216 16.99 -8.91 -8.37
CA CYS A 216 16.60 -10.03 -7.53
C CYS A 216 16.02 -9.50 -6.22
N CYS A 217 14.80 -9.89 -5.88
CA CYS A 217 14.13 -9.44 -4.67
C CYS A 217 13.33 -10.56 -3.99
N LEU A 218 13.11 -10.37 -2.68
CA LEU A 218 12.17 -11.15 -1.90
C LEU A 218 10.81 -10.44 -1.90
N LEU A 219 9.76 -11.19 -2.19
CA LEU A 219 8.37 -10.76 -2.14
C LEU A 219 7.65 -11.55 -1.05
N TYR A 220 7.22 -10.87 0.00
CA TYR A 220 6.39 -11.41 1.06
C TYR A 220 4.93 -11.17 0.69
N LEU A 221 4.19 -12.25 0.45
CA LEU A 221 2.83 -12.21 -0.09
C LEU A 221 1.84 -12.66 0.98
N LYS A 222 0.90 -11.79 1.31
CA LYS A 222 -0.29 -12.13 2.10
C LYS A 222 -1.25 -13.02 1.30
N PRO A 223 -2.19 -13.74 1.94
CA PRO A 223 -2.99 -14.75 1.26
C PRO A 223 -3.73 -14.26 0.01
N LYS A 224 -4.25 -13.03 0.06
CA LYS A 224 -4.90 -12.34 -1.07
C LYS A 224 -4.03 -12.27 -2.33
N TYR A 225 -2.71 -12.18 -2.17
CA TYR A 225 -1.72 -12.08 -3.24
C TYR A 225 -0.93 -13.38 -3.44
N GLY A 226 -1.13 -14.37 -2.57
CA GLY A 226 -0.60 -15.72 -2.68
C GLY A 226 -1.61 -16.69 -3.28
N PHE A 227 -1.88 -17.79 -2.58
CA PHE A 227 -2.83 -18.83 -3.00
C PHE A 227 -4.23 -18.73 -2.35
N GLY A 228 -4.50 -17.65 -1.62
CA GLY A 228 -5.81 -17.38 -1.02
C GLY A 228 -6.27 -18.41 0.01
N ASN A 229 -7.58 -18.48 0.19
CA ASN A 229 -8.27 -19.36 1.12
C ASN A 229 -8.39 -20.81 0.63
N GLU A 230 -8.04 -21.10 -0.62
CA GLU A 230 -7.99 -22.47 -1.16
C GLU A 230 -6.62 -23.11 -0.91
N GLY A 231 -5.57 -22.28 -0.81
CA GLY A 231 -4.19 -22.77 -0.76
C GLY A 231 -3.76 -23.41 -2.09
N LYS A 232 -2.70 -24.21 -2.04
CA LYS A 232 -2.19 -24.93 -3.22
C LYS A 232 -1.79 -26.36 -2.82
N PRO A 233 -2.69 -27.35 -2.99
CA PRO A 233 -2.44 -28.73 -2.59
C PRO A 233 -1.21 -29.36 -3.25
N GLU A 234 -0.97 -29.06 -4.53
CA GLU A 234 0.20 -29.51 -5.30
C GLU A 234 1.52 -29.12 -4.60
N TYR A 235 1.55 -27.94 -3.98
CA TYR A 235 2.70 -27.42 -3.25
C TYR A 235 2.63 -27.68 -1.75
N LYS A 236 1.60 -28.40 -1.28
CA LYS A 236 1.29 -28.63 0.14
C LYS A 236 1.21 -27.33 0.93
N VAL A 237 0.73 -26.26 0.29
CA VAL A 237 0.48 -24.97 0.94
C VAL A 237 -0.98 -24.93 1.38
N GLY A 238 -1.20 -24.78 2.68
CA GLY A 238 -2.54 -24.71 3.25
C GLY A 238 -3.26 -23.39 2.91
N PRO A 239 -4.56 -23.30 3.25
CA PRO A 239 -5.34 -22.09 3.06
C PRO A 239 -4.81 -20.95 3.93
N ASP A 240 -4.95 -19.72 3.43
CA ASP A 240 -4.64 -18.47 4.13
C ASP A 240 -3.21 -18.38 4.68
N LYS A 241 -2.25 -18.99 3.97
CA LYS A 241 -0.83 -18.93 4.31
C LYS A 241 -0.12 -17.78 3.60
N ASP A 242 0.69 -17.06 4.39
CA ASP A 242 1.72 -16.17 3.88
C ASP A 242 2.80 -17.00 3.18
N ILE A 243 3.24 -16.54 2.02
CA ILE A 243 4.31 -17.17 1.24
C ILE A 243 5.36 -16.13 0.87
N VAL A 244 6.59 -16.59 0.67
CA VAL A 244 7.71 -15.75 0.27
C VAL A 244 8.23 -16.25 -1.07
N TYR A 245 8.36 -15.35 -2.03
CA TYR A 245 9.00 -15.65 -3.31
C TYR A 245 10.30 -14.88 -3.45
N GLU A 246 11.38 -15.57 -3.78
CA GLU A 246 12.58 -14.94 -4.32
C GLU A 246 12.45 -14.91 -5.84
N VAL A 247 12.49 -13.72 -6.41
CA VAL A 247 12.23 -13.49 -7.83
C VAL A 247 13.41 -12.78 -8.44
N THR A 248 13.98 -13.37 -9.49
CA THR A 248 14.99 -12.71 -10.34
C THR A 248 14.38 -12.41 -11.70
N LEU A 249 14.23 -11.13 -12.04
CA LEU A 249 13.77 -10.71 -13.37
C LEU A 249 14.94 -10.74 -14.34
N LYS A 250 15.06 -11.81 -15.13
CA LYS A 250 16.19 -11.97 -16.07
C LYS A 250 16.08 -11.01 -17.24
N ASN A 251 14.92 -11.00 -17.89
CA ASN A 251 14.65 -10.13 -19.03
C ASN A 251 13.16 -9.86 -19.20
N PHE A 252 12.81 -8.83 -19.98
CA PHE A 252 11.43 -8.59 -20.38
C PHE A 252 11.33 -7.84 -21.70
N LYS A 253 10.18 -7.98 -22.35
CA LYS A 253 9.74 -7.20 -23.50
C LYS A 253 8.39 -6.56 -23.17
N ARG A 254 8.35 -5.23 -23.15
CA ARG A 254 7.11 -4.48 -22.89
C ARG A 254 6.05 -4.77 -23.95
N ALA A 255 4.79 -4.80 -23.53
CA ALA A 255 3.67 -4.70 -24.43
C ALA A 255 3.59 -3.30 -25.02
N LYS A 256 3.00 -3.20 -26.21
CA LYS A 256 2.65 -1.91 -26.79
C LYS A 256 1.61 -1.22 -25.92
N GLU A 257 1.81 0.06 -25.69
CA GLU A 257 0.82 0.89 -25.01
C GLU A 257 -0.37 1.18 -25.94
N SER A 258 -1.51 1.58 -25.37
CA SER A 258 -2.73 1.82 -26.15
C SER A 258 -2.52 2.82 -27.30
N TRP A 259 -1.70 3.86 -27.10
CA TRP A 259 -1.41 4.87 -28.13
C TRP A 259 -0.39 4.44 -29.20
N GLU A 260 0.32 3.32 -28.98
CA GLU A 260 1.28 2.77 -29.95
C GLU A 260 0.63 1.80 -30.94
N MET A 261 -0.62 1.41 -30.68
CA MET A 261 -1.40 0.50 -31.53
C MET A 261 -2.41 1.29 -32.35
N ASP A 262 -2.56 0.90 -33.62
CA ASP A 262 -3.67 1.38 -34.42
C ASP A 262 -4.99 0.68 -34.05
N LEU A 263 -6.11 1.22 -34.50
CA LEU A 263 -7.43 0.71 -34.17
C LEU A 263 -7.67 -0.72 -34.72
N ASN A 264 -7.08 -1.09 -35.85
CA ASN A 264 -7.25 -2.44 -36.41
C ASN A 264 -6.51 -3.46 -35.55
N GLU A 265 -5.27 -3.15 -35.18
CA GLU A 265 -4.46 -3.95 -34.25
C GLU A 265 -5.19 -4.13 -32.91
N LYS A 266 -5.79 -3.06 -32.36
CA LYS A 266 -6.61 -3.15 -31.14
C LYS A 266 -7.81 -4.10 -31.31
N LEU A 267 -8.58 -3.95 -32.39
CA LEU A 267 -9.78 -4.75 -32.63
C LEU A 267 -9.45 -6.25 -32.81
N ASP A 268 -8.31 -6.57 -33.42
CA ASP A 268 -7.84 -7.94 -33.56
C ASP A 268 -7.48 -8.55 -32.19
N LEU A 269 -6.80 -7.79 -31.32
CA LEU A 269 -6.40 -8.24 -29.99
C LEU A 269 -7.60 -8.38 -29.02
N VAL A 270 -8.58 -7.48 -29.09
CA VAL A 270 -9.76 -7.46 -28.21
C VAL A 270 -10.52 -8.80 -28.25
N SER A 271 -10.64 -9.41 -29.42
CA SER A 271 -11.29 -10.71 -29.61
C SER A 271 -10.62 -11.81 -28.77
N GLY A 272 -9.28 -11.84 -28.78
CA GLY A 272 -8.49 -12.79 -28.00
C GLY A 272 -8.61 -12.54 -26.49
N VAL A 273 -8.47 -11.29 -26.06
CA VAL A 273 -8.58 -10.89 -24.64
C VAL A 273 -9.97 -11.21 -24.08
N LYS A 274 -11.04 -10.91 -24.82
CA LYS A 274 -12.42 -11.25 -24.45
C LYS A 274 -12.59 -12.76 -24.27
N THR A 275 -12.06 -13.56 -25.18
CA THR A 275 -12.13 -15.02 -25.12
C THR A 275 -11.38 -15.55 -23.90
N LYS A 276 -10.20 -14.99 -23.60
CA LYS A 276 -9.41 -15.33 -22.42
C LYS A 276 -10.12 -14.95 -21.12
N GLY A 277 -10.72 -13.76 -21.05
CA GLY A 277 -11.55 -13.34 -19.92
C GLY A 277 -12.72 -14.29 -19.66
N ASN A 278 -13.39 -14.75 -20.73
CA ASN A 278 -14.48 -15.73 -20.62
C ASN A 278 -13.98 -17.09 -20.10
N GLN A 279 -12.79 -17.53 -20.52
CA GLN A 279 -12.16 -18.76 -20.01
C GLN A 279 -11.87 -18.65 -18.51
N TYR A 280 -11.24 -17.55 -18.07
CA TYR A 280 -10.99 -17.31 -16.65
C TYR A 280 -12.27 -17.26 -15.82
N PHE A 281 -13.31 -16.59 -16.32
CA PHE A 281 -14.58 -16.51 -15.63
C PHE A 281 -15.22 -17.89 -15.45
N LYS A 282 -15.22 -18.72 -16.50
CA LYS A 282 -15.74 -20.11 -16.45
C LYS A 282 -14.94 -20.98 -15.49
N ALA A 283 -13.64 -20.73 -15.36
CA ALA A 283 -12.75 -21.41 -14.42
C ALA A 283 -12.87 -20.90 -12.97
N GLY A 284 -13.79 -19.97 -12.67
CA GLY A 284 -13.93 -19.37 -11.33
C GLY A 284 -12.86 -18.32 -10.99
N ARG A 285 -11.93 -18.04 -11.90
CA ARG A 285 -10.80 -17.11 -11.71
C ARG A 285 -11.24 -15.68 -11.99
N HIS A 286 -12.12 -15.15 -11.14
CA HIS A 286 -12.80 -13.87 -11.38
C HIS A 286 -11.85 -12.67 -11.41
N HIS A 287 -10.81 -12.62 -10.57
CA HIS A 287 -9.81 -11.54 -10.61
C HIS A 287 -9.07 -11.47 -11.95
N GLN A 288 -8.67 -12.63 -12.50
CA GLN A 288 -7.99 -12.69 -13.79
C GLN A 288 -8.92 -12.29 -14.93
N ALA A 289 -10.20 -12.66 -14.85
CA ALA A 289 -11.21 -12.22 -15.80
C ALA A 289 -11.38 -10.67 -15.79
N VAL A 290 -11.36 -10.05 -14.60
CA VAL A 290 -11.41 -8.58 -14.46
C VAL A 290 -10.26 -7.90 -15.21
N ILE A 291 -9.03 -8.38 -15.04
CA ILE A 291 -7.84 -7.83 -15.72
C ILE A 291 -8.04 -7.84 -17.24
N GLN A 292 -8.52 -8.97 -17.79
CA GLN A 292 -8.74 -9.07 -19.24
C GLN A 292 -9.83 -8.10 -19.74
N TYR A 293 -10.96 -7.99 -19.05
CA TYR A 293 -12.04 -7.09 -19.49
C TYR A 293 -11.68 -5.61 -19.31
N GLN A 294 -10.92 -5.25 -18.26
CA GLN A 294 -10.40 -3.89 -18.09
C GLN A 294 -9.46 -3.48 -19.22
N ARG A 295 -8.65 -4.42 -19.72
CA ARG A 295 -7.77 -4.18 -20.87
C ARG A 295 -8.55 -3.80 -22.13
N ILE A 296 -9.72 -4.40 -22.37
CA ILE A 296 -10.60 -4.04 -23.50
C ILE A 296 -11.05 -2.58 -23.39
N ILE A 297 -11.50 -2.16 -22.19
CA ILE A 297 -11.96 -0.79 -21.95
C ILE A 297 -10.81 0.19 -22.15
N SER A 298 -9.65 -0.09 -21.56
CA SER A 298 -8.45 0.76 -21.69
C SER A 298 -8.01 0.99 -23.14
N TRP A 299 -8.25 0.03 -24.04
CA TRP A 299 -7.90 0.17 -25.45
C TRP A 299 -8.94 0.91 -26.27
N LEU A 300 -10.23 0.77 -25.93
CA LEU A 300 -11.34 1.16 -26.79
C LEU A 300 -12.16 2.36 -26.29
N GLU A 301 -12.11 2.70 -24.99
CA GLU A 301 -13.00 3.71 -24.40
C GLU A 301 -12.85 5.10 -25.03
N LEU A 302 -11.65 5.46 -25.49
CA LEU A 302 -11.37 6.75 -26.12
C LEU A 302 -11.35 6.69 -27.66
N GLU A 303 -11.63 5.51 -28.25
CA GLU A 303 -11.58 5.32 -29.70
C GLU A 303 -12.92 5.65 -30.36
N CYS A 304 -12.92 6.60 -31.30
CA CYS A 304 -14.14 6.99 -32.03
C CYS A 304 -14.39 6.13 -33.29
N GLY A 305 -13.34 5.55 -33.89
CA GLY A 305 -13.40 4.82 -35.16
C GLY A 305 -13.63 5.70 -36.39
N THR A 306 -13.50 5.12 -37.58
CA THR A 306 -13.80 5.80 -38.85
C THR A 306 -15.17 5.34 -39.35
N GLY A 307 -16.22 6.09 -39.02
CA GLY A 307 -17.60 5.84 -39.46
C GLY A 307 -18.50 5.13 -38.44
N MET A 308 -19.81 5.15 -38.70
CA MET A 308 -20.82 4.68 -37.74
C MET A 308 -20.74 3.18 -37.45
N GLU A 309 -20.40 2.34 -38.42
CA GLU A 309 -20.32 0.88 -38.22
C GLU A 309 -19.17 0.49 -37.27
N GLN A 310 -17.99 1.09 -37.46
CA GLN A 310 -16.84 0.81 -36.62
C GLN A 310 -17.05 1.38 -35.22
N HIS A 311 -17.63 2.58 -35.11
CA HIS A 311 -18.01 3.17 -33.83
C HIS A 311 -18.97 2.26 -33.05
N LYS A 312 -20.01 1.75 -33.72
CA LYS A 312 -20.95 0.79 -33.12
C LYS A 312 -20.25 -0.49 -32.66
N LYS A 313 -19.34 -1.03 -33.47
CA LYS A 313 -18.56 -2.23 -33.11
C LYS A 313 -17.68 -2.01 -31.87
N ILE A 314 -17.02 -0.85 -31.78
CA ILE A 314 -16.23 -0.45 -30.60
C ILE A 314 -17.13 -0.38 -29.38
N GLN A 315 -18.25 0.33 -29.50
CA GLN A 315 -19.23 0.49 -28.44
C GLN A 315 -19.76 -0.86 -27.94
N ASP A 316 -20.08 -1.78 -28.85
CA ASP A 316 -20.55 -3.13 -28.51
C ASP A 316 -19.50 -3.91 -27.68
N TYR A 317 -18.20 -3.75 -27.99
CA TYR A 317 -17.12 -4.35 -27.21
C TYR A 317 -17.00 -3.73 -25.82
N VAL A 318 -17.03 -2.41 -25.71
CA VAL A 318 -16.92 -1.67 -24.44
C VAL A 318 -18.10 -2.02 -23.52
N LEU A 319 -19.34 -1.97 -24.03
CA LEU A 319 -20.53 -2.34 -23.27
C LEU A 319 -20.51 -3.80 -22.83
N THR A 320 -20.07 -4.70 -23.71
CA THR A 320 -19.90 -6.12 -23.36
C THR A 320 -18.86 -6.30 -22.24
N ALA A 321 -17.75 -5.56 -22.28
CA ALA A 321 -16.71 -5.62 -21.26
C ALA A 321 -17.23 -5.13 -19.90
N HIS A 322 -17.93 -3.98 -19.85
CA HIS A 322 -18.55 -3.48 -18.62
C HIS A 322 -19.59 -4.44 -18.05
N LEU A 323 -20.45 -5.03 -18.90
CA LEU A 323 -21.39 -6.05 -18.47
C LEU A 323 -20.66 -7.22 -17.80
N ASN A 324 -19.63 -7.77 -18.45
CA ASN A 324 -18.87 -8.89 -17.92
C ASN A 324 -18.11 -8.53 -16.64
N LEU A 325 -17.56 -7.31 -16.53
CA LEU A 325 -16.95 -6.80 -15.31
C LEU A 325 -17.94 -6.73 -14.15
N ALA A 326 -19.14 -6.19 -14.39
CA ALA A 326 -20.18 -6.14 -13.35
C ALA A 326 -20.49 -7.53 -12.79
N LEU A 327 -20.54 -8.55 -13.64
CA LEU A 327 -20.72 -9.93 -13.21
C LEU A 327 -19.51 -10.45 -12.42
N CYS A 328 -18.27 -10.13 -12.83
CA CYS A 328 -17.08 -10.51 -12.09
C CYS A 328 -17.07 -9.88 -10.69
N PHE A 329 -17.37 -8.59 -10.59
CA PHE A 329 -17.40 -7.88 -9.30
C PHE A 329 -18.50 -8.36 -8.36
N LEU A 330 -19.66 -8.77 -8.90
CA LEU A 330 -20.67 -9.48 -8.11
C LEU A 330 -20.12 -10.77 -7.47
N ARG A 331 -19.34 -11.56 -8.23
CA ARG A 331 -18.70 -12.78 -7.70
C ARG A 331 -17.59 -12.47 -6.68
N LEU A 332 -16.85 -11.39 -6.89
CA LEU A 332 -15.82 -10.91 -5.97
C LEU A 332 -16.38 -10.17 -4.74
N LYS A 333 -17.70 -9.95 -4.67
CA LYS A 333 -18.39 -9.17 -3.63
C LYS A 333 -17.97 -7.70 -3.57
N GLU A 334 -17.46 -7.15 -4.68
CA GLU A 334 -17.11 -5.74 -4.83
C GLU A 334 -18.31 -4.96 -5.42
N PHE A 335 -19.38 -4.84 -4.62
CA PHE A 335 -20.68 -4.38 -5.11
C PHE A 335 -20.68 -2.94 -5.63
N SER A 336 -19.82 -2.05 -5.11
CA SER A 336 -19.70 -0.68 -5.62
C SER A 336 -19.25 -0.65 -7.07
N GLN A 337 -18.16 -1.37 -7.38
CA GLN A 337 -17.63 -1.46 -8.74
C GLN A 337 -18.62 -2.16 -9.69
N ALA A 338 -19.38 -3.14 -9.20
CA ALA A 338 -20.45 -3.77 -9.98
C ALA A 338 -21.54 -2.75 -10.40
N VAL A 339 -21.96 -1.88 -9.49
CA VAL A 339 -22.94 -0.81 -9.77
C VAL A 339 -22.38 0.18 -10.79
N ASP A 340 -21.13 0.63 -10.61
CA ASP A 340 -20.51 1.62 -11.51
C ASP A 340 -20.40 1.11 -12.95
N ASN A 341 -19.99 -0.16 -13.12
CA ASN A 341 -19.94 -0.80 -14.43
C ASN A 341 -21.34 -0.96 -15.05
N CYS A 342 -22.38 -1.25 -14.26
CA CYS A 342 -23.74 -1.30 -14.77
C CYS A 342 -24.26 0.09 -15.18
N ASN A 343 -23.92 1.15 -14.44
CA ASN A 343 -24.29 2.51 -14.80
C ASN A 343 -23.71 2.89 -16.16
N LYS A 344 -22.45 2.57 -16.43
CA LYS A 344 -21.83 2.78 -17.74
C LYS A 344 -22.59 2.11 -18.89
N VAL A 345 -23.12 0.91 -18.67
CA VAL A 345 -23.93 0.23 -19.71
C VAL A 345 -25.27 0.92 -19.89
N ILE A 346 -25.92 1.32 -18.79
CA ILE A 346 -27.26 1.93 -18.78
C ILE A 346 -27.25 3.35 -19.34
N GLU A 347 -26.14 4.09 -19.20
CA GLU A 347 -25.93 5.40 -19.84
C GLU A 347 -26.07 5.33 -21.37
N HIS A 348 -25.79 4.16 -21.98
CA HIS A 348 -25.89 3.94 -23.41
C HIS A 348 -27.11 3.11 -23.83
N ASP A 349 -27.49 2.11 -23.04
CA ASP A 349 -28.66 1.25 -23.25
C ASP A 349 -29.47 1.17 -21.96
N GLU A 350 -30.40 2.12 -21.81
CA GLU A 350 -31.27 2.22 -20.64
C GLU A 350 -32.15 0.98 -20.43
N SER A 351 -32.41 0.24 -21.51
CA SER A 351 -33.26 -0.94 -21.54
C SER A 351 -32.50 -2.26 -21.34
N ASN A 352 -31.19 -2.21 -21.06
CA ASN A 352 -30.36 -3.41 -20.95
C ASN A 352 -30.78 -4.29 -19.76
N GLU A 353 -31.52 -5.37 -20.04
CA GLU A 353 -32.06 -6.27 -19.00
C GLU A 353 -30.96 -6.79 -18.06
N LYS A 354 -29.79 -7.15 -18.59
CA LYS A 354 -28.68 -7.72 -17.82
C LYS A 354 -28.03 -6.69 -16.91
N ALA A 355 -27.81 -5.46 -17.39
CA ALA A 355 -27.22 -4.39 -16.57
C ALA A 355 -28.15 -3.99 -15.43
N LEU A 356 -29.44 -3.78 -15.72
CA LEU A 356 -30.45 -3.45 -14.72
C LEU A 356 -30.55 -4.54 -13.65
N TYR A 357 -30.61 -5.81 -14.06
CA TYR A 357 -30.68 -6.92 -13.12
C TYR A 357 -29.44 -7.02 -12.22
N ARG A 358 -28.23 -6.93 -12.82
CA ARG A 358 -26.96 -7.00 -12.07
C ARG A 358 -26.79 -5.81 -11.12
N ARG A 359 -27.21 -4.60 -11.53
CA ARG A 359 -27.21 -3.42 -10.66
C ARG A 359 -28.16 -3.58 -9.48
N GLY A 360 -29.36 -4.09 -9.74
CA GLY A 360 -30.35 -4.40 -8.70
C GLY A 360 -29.82 -5.43 -7.69
N GLU A 361 -29.15 -6.48 -8.17
CA GLU A 361 -28.50 -7.49 -7.32
C GLU A 361 -27.40 -6.88 -6.44
N ALA A 362 -26.51 -6.06 -7.02
CA ALA A 362 -25.45 -5.39 -6.28
C ALA A 362 -25.99 -4.43 -5.21
N ARG A 363 -27.02 -3.65 -5.54
CA ARG A 363 -27.70 -2.72 -4.62
C ARG A 363 -28.42 -3.45 -3.49
N LEU A 364 -29.07 -4.57 -3.80
CA LEU A 364 -29.70 -5.42 -2.81
C LEU A 364 -28.69 -5.95 -1.79
N LEU A 365 -27.50 -6.36 -2.25
CA LEU A 365 -26.41 -6.82 -1.38
C LEU A 365 -25.76 -5.68 -0.57
N ARG A 366 -25.89 -4.43 -1.03
CA ARG A 366 -25.51 -3.20 -0.29
C ARG A 366 -26.61 -2.69 0.66
N ASN A 367 -27.73 -3.40 0.80
CA ASN A 367 -28.92 -2.99 1.56
C ASN A 367 -29.62 -1.72 1.01
N GLU A 368 -29.40 -1.36 -0.25
CA GLU A 368 -30.06 -0.25 -0.93
C GLU A 368 -31.40 -0.71 -1.54
N TYR A 369 -32.32 -1.15 -0.67
CA TYR A 369 -33.53 -1.88 -1.08
C TYR A 369 -34.44 -1.09 -2.02
N SER A 370 -34.63 0.21 -1.79
CA SER A 370 -35.48 1.07 -2.63
C SER A 370 -34.95 1.17 -4.06
N LEU A 371 -33.63 1.39 -4.21
CA LEU A 371 -32.97 1.48 -5.51
C LEU A 371 -32.94 0.11 -6.21
N ALA A 372 -32.72 -0.97 -5.46
CA ALA A 372 -32.76 -2.33 -6.01
C ALA A 372 -34.15 -2.70 -6.53
N MET A 373 -35.22 -2.32 -5.81
CA MET A 373 -36.59 -2.51 -6.27
C MET A 373 -36.87 -1.74 -7.57
N ALA A 374 -36.42 -0.49 -7.67
CA ALA A 374 -36.58 0.29 -8.89
C ALA A 374 -35.88 -0.37 -10.09
N ASP A 375 -34.68 -0.94 -9.88
CA ASP A 375 -33.98 -1.67 -10.93
C ASP A 375 -34.73 -2.95 -11.35
N PHE A 376 -35.19 -3.78 -10.40
CA PHE A 376 -35.94 -4.99 -10.74
C PHE A 376 -37.31 -4.70 -11.38
N GLN A 377 -37.95 -3.60 -11.00
CA GLN A 377 -39.19 -3.15 -11.64
C GLN A 377 -38.94 -2.79 -13.10
N LYS A 378 -37.87 -2.03 -13.40
CA LYS A 378 -37.45 -1.73 -14.77
C LYS A 378 -37.12 -2.99 -15.56
N VAL A 379 -36.49 -4.00 -14.94
CA VAL A 379 -36.27 -5.31 -15.59
C VAL A 379 -37.59 -5.96 -16.01
N LEU A 380 -38.64 -5.89 -15.17
CA LEU A 380 -39.95 -6.44 -15.49
C LEU A 380 -40.73 -5.61 -16.52
N GLU A 381 -40.45 -4.31 -16.63
CA GLU A 381 -40.97 -3.45 -17.71
C GLU A 381 -40.37 -3.86 -19.06
N VAL A 382 -39.06 -4.14 -19.11
CA VAL A 382 -38.37 -4.61 -20.32
C VAL A 382 -38.75 -6.06 -20.66
N ASN A 383 -38.73 -6.95 -19.67
CA ASN A 383 -39.02 -8.37 -19.82
C ASN A 383 -39.96 -8.88 -18.70
N PRO A 384 -41.29 -8.84 -18.93
CA PRO A 384 -42.28 -9.29 -17.95
C PRO A 384 -42.20 -10.77 -17.58
N LEU A 385 -41.51 -11.59 -18.39
CA LEU A 385 -41.36 -13.03 -18.18
C LEU A 385 -40.17 -13.38 -17.27
N ASN A 386 -39.35 -12.41 -16.88
CA ASN A 386 -38.20 -12.64 -16.02
C ASN A 386 -38.63 -13.04 -14.59
N ARG A 387 -38.73 -14.35 -14.35
CA ARG A 387 -39.09 -14.93 -13.04
C ARG A 387 -38.09 -14.56 -11.94
N ALA A 388 -36.81 -14.44 -12.27
CA ALA A 388 -35.76 -14.13 -11.31
C ALA A 388 -35.91 -12.69 -10.77
N ALA A 389 -36.26 -11.72 -11.64
CA ALA A 389 -36.50 -10.35 -11.24
C ALA A 389 -37.72 -10.24 -10.30
N ARG A 390 -38.81 -10.98 -10.62
CA ARG A 390 -40.00 -11.03 -9.75
C ARG A 390 -39.70 -11.61 -8.37
N ALA A 391 -38.90 -12.68 -8.31
CA ALA A 391 -38.48 -13.27 -7.04
C ALA A 391 -37.61 -12.29 -6.22
N GLN A 392 -36.65 -11.61 -6.86
CA GLN A 392 -35.83 -10.61 -6.18
C GLN A 392 -36.64 -9.41 -5.69
N LEU A 393 -37.65 -8.96 -6.44
CA LEU A 393 -38.53 -7.87 -6.02
C LEU A 393 -39.31 -8.23 -4.74
N SER A 394 -39.84 -9.44 -4.65
CA SER A 394 -40.48 -9.94 -3.42
C SER A 394 -39.49 -10.05 -2.25
N SER A 395 -38.27 -10.51 -2.52
CA SER A 395 -37.18 -10.55 -1.54
C SER A 395 -36.82 -9.15 -1.02
N CYS A 396 -36.70 -8.15 -1.91
CA CYS A 396 -36.46 -6.76 -1.53
C CYS A 396 -37.57 -6.21 -0.63
N GLN A 397 -38.84 -6.48 -0.95
CA GLN A 397 -39.98 -6.04 -0.12
C GLN A 397 -39.93 -6.64 1.28
N SER A 398 -39.61 -7.93 1.39
CA SER A 398 -39.47 -8.62 2.68
C SER A 398 -38.32 -8.03 3.49
N LYS A 399 -37.13 -7.87 2.90
CA LYS A 399 -35.96 -7.29 3.58
C LYS A 399 -36.16 -5.84 3.99
N MET A 400 -36.87 -5.05 3.18
CA MET A 400 -37.20 -3.66 3.52
C MET A 400 -38.12 -3.59 4.75
N LYS A 401 -39.13 -4.46 4.84
CA LYS A 401 -40.00 -4.56 6.03
C LYS A 401 -39.18 -4.97 7.27
N GLU A 402 -38.33 -5.98 7.13
CA GLU A 402 -37.46 -6.44 8.21
C GLU A 402 -36.52 -5.32 8.70
N HIS A 403 -35.90 -4.57 7.78
CA HIS A 403 -35.05 -3.43 8.12
C HIS A 403 -35.82 -2.34 8.87
N GLN A 404 -37.01 -1.97 8.39
CA GLN A 404 -37.86 -0.99 9.06
C GLN A 404 -38.29 -1.43 10.47
N GLU A 405 -38.57 -2.73 10.66
CA GLU A 405 -38.88 -3.28 11.97
C GLU A 405 -37.66 -3.29 12.91
N GLN A 406 -36.48 -3.61 12.40
CA GLN A 406 -35.23 -3.52 13.15
C GLN A 406 -34.92 -2.09 13.56
N GLU A 407 -35.03 -1.13 12.65
CA GLU A 407 -34.86 0.30 12.94
C GLU A 407 -35.84 0.77 14.01
N LYS A 408 -37.13 0.44 13.89
CA LYS A 408 -38.14 0.76 14.92
C LYS A 408 -37.75 0.24 16.30
N LYS A 409 -37.26 -1.00 16.38
CA LYS A 409 -36.79 -1.60 17.66
C LYS A 409 -35.55 -0.87 18.18
N ILE A 410 -34.59 -0.56 17.32
CA ILE A 410 -33.37 0.16 17.70
C ILE A 410 -33.72 1.56 18.23
N TYR A 411 -34.55 2.32 17.52
CA TYR A 411 -34.97 3.66 17.94
C TYR A 411 -35.79 3.63 19.22
N ALA A 412 -36.70 2.67 19.39
CA ALA A 412 -37.45 2.50 20.63
C ALA A 412 -36.52 2.23 21.83
N ASN A 413 -35.55 1.33 21.66
CA ASN A 413 -34.54 1.02 22.69
C ASN A 413 -33.64 2.23 23.00
N MET A 414 -33.24 3.01 21.99
CA MET A 414 -32.48 4.24 22.19
C MET A 414 -33.30 5.29 22.96
N PHE A 415 -34.56 5.51 22.57
CA PHE A 415 -35.46 6.43 23.29
C PHE A 415 -35.63 6.04 24.75
N GLN A 416 -35.82 4.75 25.04
CA GLN A 416 -35.91 4.25 26.41
C GLN A 416 -34.62 4.51 27.19
N LYS A 417 -33.46 4.22 26.61
CA LYS A 417 -32.15 4.49 27.26
C LYS A 417 -31.93 5.98 27.53
N PHE A 418 -32.32 6.86 26.60
CA PHE A 418 -32.22 8.30 26.81
C PHE A 418 -33.19 8.78 27.91
N ALA A 419 -34.44 8.31 27.90
CA ALA A 419 -35.41 8.63 28.95
C ALA A 419 -34.97 8.14 30.35
N GLU A 420 -34.35 6.95 30.43
CA GLU A 420 -33.77 6.45 31.67
C GLU A 420 -32.58 7.28 32.14
N ARG A 421 -31.73 7.74 31.23
CA ARG A 421 -30.59 8.61 31.54
C ARG A 421 -31.07 9.96 32.05
N ASP A 422 -32.05 10.58 31.40
CA ASP A 422 -32.63 11.85 31.83
C ASP A 422 -33.31 11.72 33.18
N SER A 423 -34.03 10.61 33.40
CA SER A 423 -34.63 10.29 34.70
C SER A 423 -33.58 10.12 35.81
N LYS A 424 -32.44 9.50 35.51
CA LYS A 424 -31.31 9.36 36.47
C LYS A 424 -30.66 10.71 36.77
N VAL A 425 -30.45 11.55 35.76
CA VAL A 425 -29.92 12.91 35.93
C VAL A 425 -30.87 13.77 36.76
N CYS A 426 -32.18 13.72 36.49
CA CYS A 426 -33.20 14.41 37.29
C CYS A 426 -33.28 13.92 38.75
N LYS A 427 -33.08 12.61 38.99
CA LYS A 427 -33.00 12.05 40.35
C LYS A 427 -31.71 12.50 41.07
N LEU A 428 -30.58 12.57 40.37
CA LEU A 428 -29.30 13.07 40.90
C LEU A 428 -29.36 14.58 41.23
N THR A 429 -29.99 15.39 40.38
CA THR A 429 -30.17 16.83 40.65
C THR A 429 -31.14 17.11 41.78
N LYS A 430 -32.21 16.31 41.92
CA LYS A 430 -33.09 16.36 43.10
C LYS A 430 -32.35 15.98 44.39
N ARG A 431 -31.59 14.88 44.39
CA ARG A 431 -30.77 14.47 45.54
C ARG A 431 -29.76 15.54 45.95
N ARG A 432 -29.06 16.16 44.99
CA ARG A 432 -28.14 17.28 45.26
C ARG A 432 -28.85 18.50 45.85
N LYS A 433 -30.08 18.81 45.40
CA LYS A 433 -30.89 19.89 45.97
C LYS A 433 -31.33 19.55 47.41
N ASP A 434 -31.78 18.34 47.66
CA ASP A 434 -32.21 17.90 48.99
C ASP A 434 -31.04 17.84 49.99
N GLU A 435 -29.85 17.42 49.55
CA GLU A 435 -28.60 17.47 50.34
C GLU A 435 -28.18 18.92 50.63
N SER A 436 -28.31 19.84 49.66
CA SER A 436 -28.02 21.26 49.87
C SER A 436 -28.99 21.94 50.83
N MET A 437 -30.26 21.54 50.85
CA MET A 437 -31.23 22.03 51.83
C MET A 437 -30.99 21.45 53.23
N ARG A 438 -30.56 20.19 53.34
CA ARG A 438 -30.12 19.60 54.61
C ARG A 438 -28.84 20.21 55.15
N SER A 439 -27.87 20.58 54.29
CA SER A 439 -26.67 21.30 54.73
C SER A 439 -26.96 22.76 55.11
N GLY A 440 -27.96 23.38 54.47
CA GLY A 440 -28.44 24.72 54.81
C GLY A 440 -29.14 24.82 56.18
N MET A 441 -29.70 23.72 56.69
CA MET A 441 -30.29 23.68 58.04
C MET A 441 -29.26 23.48 59.17
N ASN A 442 -28.00 23.18 58.85
CA ASN A 442 -26.92 22.99 59.83
C ASN A 442 -25.81 24.05 59.73
N GLY A 443 -26.09 25.22 59.13
CA GLY A 443 -25.07 26.22 58.86
C GLY A 443 -25.58 27.66 58.86
N GLU A 444 -26.16 28.12 59.98
CA GLU A 444 -26.25 29.55 60.26
C GLU A 444 -25.65 29.87 61.65
N VAL A 445 -24.34 30.11 61.68
CA VAL A 445 -23.79 31.20 62.50
C VAL A 445 -22.71 31.93 61.70
N GLY A 446 -23.09 33.09 61.15
CA GLY A 446 -22.25 34.28 61.08
C GLY A 446 -21.18 34.37 59.98
N ILE A 447 -21.37 35.31 59.04
CA ILE A 447 -20.80 36.67 59.14
C ILE A 447 -20.89 37.40 57.78
N LYS A 448 -21.55 38.56 57.87
CA LYS A 448 -21.55 39.77 57.05
C LYS A 448 -20.69 39.84 55.76
N ARG A 449 -21.43 40.07 54.67
CA ARG A 449 -21.18 40.92 53.49
C ARG A 449 -19.86 41.72 53.45
N ARG A 450 -19.19 41.65 52.28
CA ARG A 450 -18.63 42.82 51.59
C ARG A 450 -18.95 42.75 50.09
N ARG A 451 -19.64 43.80 49.60
CA ARG A 451 -19.87 44.09 48.17
C ARG A 451 -18.63 44.77 47.58
N ARG A 452 -18.22 44.35 46.38
CA ARG A 452 -17.64 45.17 45.29
C ARG A 452 -18.01 44.44 43.99
N SER A 453 -19.04 44.86 43.27
CA SER A 453 -19.03 45.89 42.21
C SER A 453 -18.12 45.50 41.04
N GLN A 454 -18.70 45.08 39.91
CA GLN A 454 -18.71 45.82 38.64
C GLN A 454 -18.99 44.91 37.43
N ASP A 455 -20.04 45.30 36.70
CA ASP A 455 -20.08 45.47 35.24
C ASP A 455 -19.92 44.25 34.31
N CYS A 456 -21.05 43.81 33.76
CA CYS A 456 -21.22 43.56 32.31
C CYS A 456 -21.72 44.89 31.68
N PRO A 457 -21.56 45.21 30.37
CA PRO A 457 -21.52 44.30 29.21
C PRO A 457 -20.43 44.65 28.15
N SER A 458 -20.10 43.76 27.20
CA SER A 458 -20.64 43.72 25.83
C SER A 458 -20.13 42.46 25.13
#